data_AF-A0ABD1SBK0-F1
#
_entry.id   AF-A0ABD1SBK0-F1
#
_cell.length_a   1.000
_cell.length_b   1.000
_cell.length_c   1.000
_cell.angle_alpha   90.00
_cell.angle_beta   90.00
_cell.angle_gamma   90.00
#
_symmetry.space_group_name_H-M   'P 1'
#
loop_
_entity.id
_entity.type
_entity.pdbx_description
1 polymer ?
#
loop_
_entity_poly.entity_id
_entity_poly.type
_entity_poly.pdbx_seq_one_letter_code
_entity_poly.pdbx_strand_id
1 'polypeptide(L)'
;MQNFLPMAMAAEDVDSFAKDAVLSPDQARYLRLHHLDNPDTIFVSQVLFGSNYASWSRNFCTAFSAKNKLGFIVGTLEALNHTYVSYPTWFRCTTMVKSWLLNALASDIAASVVYIADCHTL
;
A
#
# COMPACT_ATOMS: atom_id res chain seq x y z
N MET A 1 33.54 46.86 -19.34
CA MET A 1 32.95 46.11 -20.46
C MET A 1 33.09 44.63 -20.11
N GLN A 2 32.10 44.07 -19.41
CA GLN A 2 31.09 43.20 -20.00
C GLN A 2 31.71 42.00 -20.72
N ASN A 3 31.64 40.83 -20.07
CA ASN A 3 30.80 39.74 -20.55
C ASN A 3 30.72 38.63 -19.48
N PHE A 4 29.64 38.68 -18.71
CA PHE A 4 29.07 37.53 -18.03
C PHE A 4 28.32 36.69 -19.07
N LEU A 5 28.73 35.44 -19.27
CA LEU A 5 27.85 34.39 -19.75
C LEU A 5 28.00 33.20 -18.80
N PRO A 6 26.91 32.70 -18.20
CA PRO A 6 26.96 31.52 -17.36
C PRO A 6 27.15 30.31 -18.28
N MET A 7 28.12 29.45 -17.94
CA MET A 7 28.18 28.12 -18.51
C MET A 7 26.88 27.42 -18.13
N ALA A 8 25.99 27.29 -19.11
CA ALA A 8 24.72 26.60 -18.97
C ALA A 8 25.00 25.22 -18.37
N MET A 9 24.47 24.99 -17.17
CA MET A 9 24.33 23.64 -16.64
C MET A 9 23.53 22.86 -17.68
N ALA A 10 24.13 21.79 -18.19
CA ALA A 10 23.53 20.93 -19.19
C ALA A 10 22.13 20.54 -18.74
N ALA A 11 21.15 20.67 -19.63
CA ALA A 11 19.75 20.32 -19.41
C ALA A 11 19.51 18.80 -19.24
N GLU A 12 20.55 18.02 -18.95
CA GLU A 12 20.51 16.56 -18.80
C GLU A 12 20.20 16.11 -17.35
N ASP A 13 20.16 17.03 -16.38
CA ASP A 13 19.88 16.73 -14.97
C ASP A 13 18.42 17.02 -14.52
N VAL A 14 17.54 17.47 -15.41
CA VAL A 14 16.16 17.84 -15.05
C VAL A 14 15.18 16.65 -15.14
N ASP A 15 15.57 15.55 -15.80
CA ASP A 15 14.69 14.38 -16.01
C ASP A 15 14.78 13.33 -14.89
N SER A 16 15.58 13.58 -13.85
CA SER A 16 15.78 12.63 -12.73
C SER A 16 14.79 12.82 -11.56
N PHE A 17 13.89 13.81 -11.59
CA PHE A 17 13.18 14.23 -10.37
C PHE A 17 11.81 13.60 -10.12
N ALA A 18 11.33 12.73 -11.00
CA ALA A 18 10.20 11.87 -10.72
C ALA A 18 10.22 10.72 -11.72
N LYS A 19 10.84 9.59 -11.35
CA LYS A 19 10.45 8.34 -12.01
C LYS A 19 9.02 8.08 -11.58
N ASP A 20 8.06 8.48 -12.41
CA ASP A 20 6.72 7.97 -12.28
C ASP A 20 6.84 6.46 -12.43
N ALA A 21 6.44 5.70 -11.40
CA ALA A 21 6.10 4.32 -11.64
C ALA A 21 5.06 4.36 -12.76
N VAL A 22 5.33 3.72 -13.91
CA VAL A 22 4.32 3.52 -14.96
C VAL A 22 3.31 2.52 -14.41
N LEU A 23 2.51 2.99 -13.45
CA LEU A 23 1.39 2.27 -12.90
C LEU A 23 0.34 2.23 -14.00
N SER A 24 -0.13 1.04 -14.35
CA SER A 24 -1.33 0.93 -15.16
C SER A 24 -2.46 1.80 -14.56
N PRO A 25 -3.36 2.37 -15.36
CA PRO A 25 -4.53 3.08 -14.86
C PRO A 25 -5.30 2.30 -13.78
N ASP A 26 -5.28 0.96 -13.87
CA ASP A 26 -5.87 0.09 -12.86
C ASP A 26 -5.05 0.06 -11.56
N GLN A 27 -3.72 -0.03 -11.64
CA GLN A 27 -2.83 0.04 -10.47
C GLN A 27 -3.00 1.36 -9.70
N ALA A 28 -3.13 2.48 -10.41
CA ALA A 28 -3.36 3.79 -9.79
C ALA A 28 -4.68 3.85 -9.01
N ARG A 29 -5.71 3.07 -9.40
CA ARG A 29 -6.98 3.00 -8.66
C ARG A 29 -6.82 2.29 -7.31
N TYR A 30 -5.93 1.31 -7.20
CA TYR A 30 -5.67 0.64 -5.93
C TYR A 30 -4.98 1.55 -4.90
N LEU A 31 -4.24 2.55 -5.35
CA LEU A 31 -3.54 3.51 -4.47
C LEU A 31 -4.44 4.62 -3.90
N ARG A 32 -5.74 4.64 -4.24
CA ARG A 32 -6.65 5.65 -3.72
C ARG A 32 -7.21 5.24 -2.37
N LEU A 33 -7.06 6.11 -1.37
CA LEU A 33 -7.78 6.03 -0.10
C LEU A 33 -9.05 6.88 -0.20
N HIS A 34 -10.17 6.32 0.24
CA HIS A 34 -11.41 7.06 0.37
C HIS A 34 -11.35 7.95 1.63
N HIS A 35 -12.07 9.07 1.65
CA HIS A 35 -12.07 9.99 2.80
C HIS A 35 -12.61 9.37 4.10
N LEU A 36 -13.38 8.28 3.98
CA LEU A 36 -13.89 7.51 5.12
C LEU A 36 -12.94 6.39 5.57
N ASP A 37 -11.86 6.14 4.85
CA ASP A 37 -10.90 5.10 5.22
C ASP A 37 -10.07 5.57 6.42
N ASN A 38 -10.27 4.92 7.56
CA ASN A 38 -9.51 5.16 8.77
C ASN A 38 -9.00 3.83 9.35
N PRO A 39 -7.90 3.84 10.12
CA PRO A 39 -7.31 2.63 10.69
C PRO A 39 -8.26 1.84 11.60
N ASP A 40 -9.16 2.54 12.29
CA ASP A 40 -10.07 1.97 13.29
C ASP A 40 -11.33 1.32 12.69
N THR A 41 -11.48 1.38 11.37
CA THR A 41 -12.65 0.80 10.70
C THR A 41 -12.59 -0.72 10.75
N ILE A 42 -13.64 -1.34 11.29
CA ILE A 42 -13.80 -2.79 11.34
C ILE A 42 -14.40 -3.27 10.01
N PHE A 43 -13.59 -3.92 9.17
CA PHE A 43 -14.01 -4.45 7.86
C PHE A 43 -14.55 -5.87 7.92
N VAL A 44 -14.10 -6.64 8.91
CA VAL A 44 -14.52 -8.01 9.12
C VAL A 44 -14.95 -8.14 10.56
N SER A 45 -16.23 -8.48 10.78
CA SER A 45 -16.80 -8.64 12.12
C SER A 45 -16.27 -9.86 12.85
N GLN A 46 -15.82 -10.88 12.10
CA GLN A 46 -15.22 -12.08 12.64
C GLN A 46 -13.71 -11.93 12.71
N VAL A 47 -13.16 -12.06 13.91
CA VAL A 47 -11.72 -12.08 14.15
C VAL A 47 -11.17 -13.47 13.85
N LEU A 48 -9.97 -13.59 13.30
CA LEU A 48 -9.31 -14.89 13.11
C LEU A 48 -8.84 -15.43 14.46
N PHE A 49 -9.28 -16.63 14.85
CA PHE A 49 -8.85 -17.33 16.06
C PHE A 49 -8.36 -18.77 15.78
N GLY A 50 -7.96 -19.02 14.52
CA GLY A 50 -7.38 -20.29 14.06
C GLY A 50 -8.37 -21.17 13.30
N SER A 51 -9.35 -21.76 13.98
CA SER A 51 -10.24 -22.76 13.36
C SER A 51 -11.25 -22.18 12.36
N ASN A 52 -11.43 -20.85 12.36
CA ASN A 52 -12.35 -20.16 11.46
C ASN A 52 -11.69 -19.61 10.18
N TYR A 53 -10.45 -20.02 9.85
CA TYR A 53 -9.68 -19.44 8.74
C TYR A 53 -10.44 -19.42 7.41
N ALA A 54 -11.14 -20.50 7.03
CA ALA A 54 -11.84 -20.56 5.73
C ALA A 54 -12.98 -19.52 5.61
N SER A 55 -13.77 -19.36 6.67
CA SER A 55 -14.84 -18.35 6.71
C SER A 55 -14.27 -16.94 6.84
N TRP A 56 -13.23 -16.79 7.66
CA TRP A 56 -12.54 -15.52 7.88
C TRP A 56 -11.89 -15.01 6.59
N SER A 57 -11.11 -15.83 5.89
CA SER A 57 -10.41 -15.44 4.67
C SER A 57 -11.38 -15.05 3.56
N ARG A 58 -12.51 -15.76 3.41
CA ARG A 58 -13.56 -15.38 2.47
C ARG A 58 -14.18 -14.02 2.80
N ASN A 59 -14.48 -13.76 4.07
CA ASN A 59 -15.05 -12.48 4.52
C ASN A 59 -14.04 -11.34 4.34
N PHE A 60 -12.77 -11.59 4.69
CA PHE A 60 -11.66 -10.66 4.54
C PHE A 60 -11.41 -10.30 3.07
N CYS A 61 -11.27 -11.30 2.19
CA CYS A 61 -11.13 -11.07 0.75
C CYS A 61 -12.32 -10.31 0.16
N THR A 62 -13.55 -10.61 0.61
CA THR A 62 -14.77 -9.93 0.13
C THR A 62 -14.75 -8.45 0.52
N ALA A 63 -14.46 -8.14 1.78
CA ALA A 63 -14.43 -6.77 2.28
C ALA A 63 -13.34 -5.93 1.58
N PHE A 64 -12.15 -6.49 1.38
CA PHE A 64 -11.05 -5.79 0.69
C PHE A 64 -11.25 -5.68 -0.82
N SER A 65 -11.96 -6.62 -1.44
CA SER A 65 -12.37 -6.51 -2.84
C SER A 65 -13.30 -5.31 -3.05
N ALA A 66 -14.29 -5.13 -2.17
CA ALA A 66 -15.20 -3.98 -2.22
C ALA A 66 -14.48 -2.63 -2.07
N LYS A 67 -13.32 -2.60 -1.41
CA LYS A 67 -12.46 -1.42 -1.23
C LYS A 67 -11.41 -1.22 -2.33
N ASN A 68 -11.36 -2.13 -3.31
CA ASN A 68 -10.30 -2.19 -4.29
C ASN A 68 -8.90 -2.22 -3.64
N LYS A 69 -8.73 -3.09 -2.64
CA LYS A 69 -7.49 -3.27 -1.88
C LYS A 69 -7.01 -4.72 -1.84
N LEU A 70 -7.76 -5.66 -2.43
CA LEU A 70 -7.41 -7.08 -2.47
C LEU A 70 -6.03 -7.34 -3.09
N GLY A 71 -5.60 -6.51 -4.05
CA GLY A 71 -4.29 -6.65 -4.68
C GLY A 71 -3.09 -6.45 -3.75
N PHE A 72 -3.26 -5.76 -2.62
CA PHE A 72 -2.23 -5.64 -1.59
C PHE A 72 -2.06 -6.94 -0.78
N ILE A 73 -3.13 -7.72 -0.63
CA ILE A 73 -3.12 -8.98 0.14
C ILE A 73 -2.65 -10.14 -0.73
N VAL A 74 -3.17 -10.24 -1.96
CA VAL A 74 -2.84 -11.33 -2.88
C VAL A 74 -1.46 -11.13 -3.55
N GLY A 75 -0.85 -9.95 -3.39
CA GLY A 75 0.46 -9.65 -3.97
C GLY A 75 0.42 -9.32 -5.46
N THR A 76 -0.75 -9.04 -6.04
CA THR A 76 -0.84 -8.57 -7.43
C THR A 76 -0.34 -7.13 -7.61
N LEU A 77 -0.20 -6.39 -6.51
CA LEU A 77 0.48 -5.10 -6.46
C LEU A 77 1.85 -5.27 -5.84
N GLU A 78 2.88 -5.22 -6.67
CA GLU A 78 4.27 -5.27 -6.22
C GLU A 78 4.64 -4.03 -5.40
N ALA A 79 5.66 -4.20 -4.56
CA ALA A 79 6.21 -3.09 -3.79
C ALA A 79 6.80 -2.03 -4.72
N LEU A 80 6.41 -0.78 -4.51
CA LEU A 80 6.97 0.33 -5.28
C LEU A 80 8.36 0.68 -4.80
N ASN A 81 9.23 1.05 -5.74
CA ASN A 81 10.53 1.60 -5.41
C ASN A 81 10.34 2.92 -4.63
N HIS A 82 11.11 3.09 -3.54
CA HIS A 82 11.14 4.29 -2.71
C HIS A 82 11.44 5.57 -3.50
N THR A 83 12.06 5.45 -4.67
CA THR A 83 12.37 6.59 -5.55
C THR A 83 11.16 7.08 -6.36
N TYR A 84 10.04 6.36 -6.37
CA TYR A 84 8.86 6.73 -7.13
C TYR A 84 7.99 7.75 -6.40
N VAL A 85 7.45 8.73 -7.12
CA VAL A 85 6.54 9.75 -6.54
C VAL A 85 5.28 9.13 -5.96
N SER A 86 4.86 7.98 -6.47
CA SER A 86 3.71 7.21 -5.97
C SER A 86 4.02 6.40 -4.70
N TYR A 87 5.31 6.29 -4.29
CA TYR A 87 5.71 5.51 -3.13
C TYR A 87 5.03 5.96 -1.82
N PRO A 88 4.98 7.26 -1.46
CA PRO A 88 4.31 7.67 -0.23
C PRO A 88 2.82 7.28 -0.20
N THR A 89 2.14 7.34 -1.35
CA THR A 89 0.73 6.95 -1.46
C THR A 89 0.55 5.44 -1.33
N TRP A 90 1.43 4.66 -1.97
CA TRP A 90 1.45 3.20 -1.82
C TRP A 90 1.77 2.78 -0.38
N PHE A 91 2.73 3.43 0.26
CA PHE A 91 3.10 3.18 1.66
C PHE A 91 1.92 3.46 2.59
N ARG A 92 1.23 4.59 2.42
CA ARG A 92 0.01 4.91 3.18
C ARG A 92 -1.09 3.85 2.99
N CYS A 93 -1.33 3.39 1.77
CA CYS A 93 -2.31 2.33 1.50
C CYS A 93 -1.91 1.02 2.16
N THR A 94 -0.64 0.65 2.07
CA THR A 94 -0.09 -0.57 2.68
C THR A 94 -0.23 -0.53 4.21
N THR A 95 0.12 0.60 4.83
CA THR A 95 -0.05 0.78 6.28
C THR A 95 -1.52 0.69 6.69
N MET A 96 -2.43 1.26 5.90
CA MET A 96 -3.88 1.15 6.15
C MET A 96 -4.38 -0.29 6.07
N VAL A 97 -3.98 -1.03 5.02
CA VAL A 97 -4.31 -2.46 4.85
C VAL A 97 -3.77 -3.27 6.04
N LYS A 98 -2.55 -2.98 6.50
CA LYS A 98 -1.96 -3.62 7.69
C LYS A 98 -2.77 -3.33 8.96
N SER A 99 -3.19 -2.10 9.20
CA SER A 99 -4.06 -1.76 10.34
C SER A 99 -5.36 -2.57 10.34
N TRP A 100 -6.01 -2.66 9.19
CA TRP A 100 -7.26 -3.42 9.05
C TRP A 100 -7.06 -4.92 9.19
N LEU A 101 -5.94 -5.45 8.70
CA LEU A 101 -5.57 -6.84 8.90
C LEU A 101 -5.37 -7.13 10.40
N LEU A 102 -4.58 -6.32 11.09
CA LEU A 102 -4.32 -6.47 12.53
C LEU A 102 -5.62 -6.43 13.35
N ASN A 103 -6.54 -5.54 12.99
CA ASN A 103 -7.86 -5.46 13.64
C ASN A 103 -8.77 -6.67 13.35
N ALA A 104 -8.47 -7.46 12.31
CA ALA A 104 -9.18 -8.67 11.96
C ALA A 104 -8.55 -9.95 12.56
N LEU A 105 -7.45 -9.84 13.31
CA LEU A 105 -6.74 -10.95 13.94
C LEU A 105 -6.95 -10.98 15.46
N ALA A 106 -7.05 -12.16 16.06
CA ALA A 106 -7.09 -12.28 17.51
C ALA A 106 -5.73 -11.86 18.07
N SER A 107 -5.69 -11.33 19.30
CA SER A 107 -4.50 -10.69 19.85
C SER A 107 -3.26 -11.62 19.92
N ASP A 108 -3.48 -12.92 20.10
CA ASP A 108 -2.47 -13.97 20.06
C ASP A 108 -1.87 -14.17 18.66
N ILE A 109 -2.70 -14.12 17.61
CA ILE A 109 -2.27 -14.20 16.21
C ILE A 109 -1.69 -12.86 15.73
N ALA A 110 -2.28 -11.74 16.13
CA ALA A 110 -1.78 -10.41 15.82
C ALA A 110 -0.37 -10.22 16.37
N ALA A 111 -0.08 -10.71 17.58
CA ALA A 111 1.24 -10.62 18.19
C ALA A 111 2.33 -11.38 17.42
N SER A 112 1.99 -12.49 16.77
CA SER A 112 2.94 -13.23 15.92
C SER A 112 3.13 -12.59 14.55
N VAL A 113 2.12 -11.88 14.05
CA VAL A 113 2.12 -11.22 12.73
C VAL A 113 2.66 -9.79 12.76
N VAL A 114 2.58 -9.09 13.90
CA VAL A 114 3.02 -7.69 14.07
C VAL A 114 4.48 -7.45 13.65
N TYR A 115 5.33 -8.46 13.74
CA TYR A 115 6.76 -8.36 13.38
C TYR A 115 7.05 -8.60 11.89
N ILE A 116 6.04 -8.95 11.09
CA ILE A 116 6.21 -9.16 9.65
C ILE A 116 6.27 -7.79 8.97
N ALA A 117 7.49 -7.36 8.66
CA ALA A 117 7.76 -6.07 8.02
C ALA A 117 7.17 -5.99 6.59
N ASP A 118 7.06 -7.11 5.89
CA ASP A 118 6.65 -7.17 4.49
C ASP A 118 5.25 -7.76 4.29
N CYS A 119 4.38 -6.98 3.63
CA CYS A 119 3.01 -7.35 3.26
C CYS A 119 2.94 -8.58 2.34
N HIS A 120 4.06 -8.95 1.70
CA HIS A 120 4.17 -10.09 0.78
C HIS A 120 4.36 -11.44 1.51
N THR A 121 4.61 -11.43 2.82
CA THR A 121 4.97 -12.63 3.61
C THR A 121 3.86 -13.09 4.57
N LEU A 122 2.65 -12.54 4.42
CA LEU A 122 1.44 -12.93 5.13
C LEU A 122 0.66 -13.99 4.36
#